data_AF-A0AAN6GTU7-F1
#
_entry.id   AF-A0AAN6GTU7-F1
#
_cell.length_a   1.000
_cell.length_b   1.000
_cell.length_c   1.000
_cell.angle_alpha   90.00
_cell.angle_beta   90.00
_cell.angle_gamma   90.00
#
_symmetry.space_group_name_H-M   'P 1'
#
loop_
_entity.id
_entity.type
_entity.pdbx_description
1 polymer ?
#
loop_
_entity_poly.entity_id
_entity_poly.type
_entity_poly.pdbx_seq_one_letter_code
_entity_poly.pdbx_strand_id
1 'polypeptide(L)'
;GIPVNTTTTLKGINSFGGEAPVQKLDVKGSTPDYLEIDVTVSLNNPSNLTVKTKDVSLPAFYGSTQVGSTIIDELTLLPGNNTVDALFRYQPANAGNAQAEELLEKYLEPLNGQTEPQTATISIHGYQGADTTPYESLQDALNGVSISAKVKGLGARIVTKVTINLDVRNLFRGPNGRAQGTATISAKNVLPVAISLNHIKSAVSGYKDDGNGPVPVPGTLSNLDIDLNFNLKASPATGVQGEEFTSDPIGPVTLDVPLFKSDGTSPQGTFLSNGFIDLENTITTTIDGGYTIPSLKYNENMVPAPFSVTYNGEDIPSVYGNAALDIAAFLSSADTTQVNEVLGYLSSDTLAYIFANDDFSIYLLNFHILCKATDLPLAVRQQYDSTCEPDASDSSNSTDPSSSTDGARATSTSGTASTTTSAKATTTKSKATSKSTTKASAASTEANATVQQDAAAATSTVSAA
;
A
#
# COMPACT_ATOMS: atom_id res chain seq x y z
N GLY A 1 48.47 52.77 40.87
CA GLY A 1 48.11 51.71 39.91
C GLY A 1 47.46 52.36 38.71
N ILE A 2 47.76 51.89 37.50
CA ILE A 2 47.09 52.36 36.28
C ILE A 2 45.76 51.60 36.20
N PRO A 3 44.60 52.27 36.16
CA PRO A 3 43.33 51.58 35.97
C PRO A 3 43.27 51.01 34.55
N VAL A 4 43.20 49.69 34.44
CA VAL A 4 43.01 48.99 33.18
C VAL A 4 41.51 48.73 33.01
N ASN A 5 40.88 49.46 32.10
CA ASN A 5 39.51 49.21 31.66
C ASN A 5 39.59 48.42 30.34
N THR A 6 39.52 47.10 30.44
CA THR A 6 39.42 46.22 29.26
C THR A 6 38.02 45.66 29.19
N THR A 7 37.30 45.98 28.11
CA THR A 7 36.05 45.32 27.76
C THR A 7 36.35 43.89 27.32
N THR A 8 36.04 42.92 28.17
CA THR A 8 36.11 41.50 27.80
C THR A 8 34.79 41.09 27.14
N THR A 9 34.84 40.71 25.87
CA THR A 9 33.67 40.17 25.16
C THR A 9 33.67 38.65 25.25
N LEU A 10 32.56 38.07 25.70
CA LEU A 10 32.36 36.63 25.71
C LEU A 10 31.44 36.23 24.54
N LYS A 11 31.92 35.37 23.64
CA LYS A 11 31.09 34.80 22.59
C LYS A 11 30.09 33.81 23.22
N GLY A 12 28.81 33.98 22.94
CA GLY A 12 27.77 33.01 23.32
C GLY A 12 27.76 31.79 22.41
N ILE A 13 26.79 30.90 22.64
CA ILE A 13 26.65 29.63 21.91
C ILE A 13 26.22 29.80 20.44
N ASN A 14 25.66 30.97 20.09
CA ASN A 14 25.27 31.39 18.73
C ASN A 14 24.55 30.28 17.93
N SER A 15 23.54 29.65 18.55
CA SER A 15 22.76 28.54 17.97
C SER A 15 23.60 27.43 17.33
N PHE A 16 24.76 27.15 17.93
CA PHE A 16 25.70 26.14 17.44
C PHE A 16 26.25 26.38 16.03
N GLY A 17 26.22 27.64 15.56
CA GLY A 17 26.53 27.97 14.17
C GLY A 17 25.35 27.83 13.20
N GLY A 18 24.14 27.55 13.70
CA GLY A 18 22.89 27.52 12.94
C GLY A 18 22.59 26.18 12.26
N GLU A 19 23.50 25.20 12.33
CA GLU A 19 23.34 23.89 11.71
C GLU A 19 23.70 22.75 12.68
N ALA A 20 22.98 21.64 12.57
CA ALA A 20 23.28 20.39 13.25
C ALA A 20 23.33 19.27 12.21
N PRO A 21 24.51 19.01 11.61
CA PRO A 21 24.68 17.89 10.70
C PRO A 21 24.33 16.57 11.41
N VAL A 22 23.41 15.81 10.82
CA VAL A 22 22.99 14.50 11.33
C VAL A 22 23.96 13.44 10.83
N GLN A 23 24.59 12.73 11.78
CA GLN A 23 25.56 11.68 11.53
C GLN A 23 24.91 10.29 11.50
N LYS A 24 23.93 10.08 12.39
CA LYS A 24 23.21 8.82 12.56
C LYS A 24 21.76 9.09 12.93
N LEU A 25 20.84 8.27 12.41
CA LEU A 25 19.43 8.31 12.75
C LEU A 25 18.87 6.89 12.67
N ASP A 26 18.51 6.32 13.82
CA ASP A 26 17.98 4.96 13.95
C ASP A 26 16.65 4.96 14.69
N VAL A 27 15.66 4.27 14.14
CA VAL A 27 14.39 4.02 14.85
C VAL A 27 14.64 2.96 15.92
N LYS A 28 14.46 3.31 17.19
CA LYS A 28 14.78 2.45 18.33
C LYS A 28 13.60 1.62 18.81
N GLY A 29 12.41 2.20 18.78
CA GLY A 29 11.20 1.61 19.34
C GLY A 29 10.05 2.60 19.30
N SER A 30 8.97 2.27 19.98
CA SER A 30 7.84 3.21 20.10
C SER A 30 7.07 3.04 21.40
N THR A 31 6.27 4.05 21.71
CA THR A 31 5.19 4.00 22.71
C THR A 31 3.87 4.33 22.01
N PRO A 32 2.71 4.15 22.67
CA PRO A 32 1.44 4.63 22.12
C PRO A 32 1.43 6.13 21.80
N ASP A 33 2.28 6.91 22.45
CA ASP A 33 2.27 8.38 22.37
C ASP A 33 3.31 8.93 21.40
N TYR A 34 4.43 8.23 21.14
CA TYR A 34 5.51 8.73 20.31
C TYR A 34 6.41 7.61 19.75
N LEU A 35 7.09 7.90 18.62
CA LEU A 35 8.15 7.07 18.05
C LEU A 35 9.52 7.50 18.60
N GLU A 36 10.34 6.53 19.01
CA GLU A 36 11.69 6.76 19.55
C GLU A 36 12.75 6.62 18.46
N ILE A 37 13.53 7.67 18.26
CA ILE A 37 14.58 7.73 17.25
C ILE A 37 15.88 8.20 17.90
N ASP A 38 16.91 7.35 17.88
CA ASP A 38 18.25 7.74 18.31
C ASP A 38 18.90 8.57 17.20
N VAL A 39 19.40 9.75 17.55
CA VAL A 39 20.02 10.69 16.60
C VAL A 39 21.39 11.10 17.13
N THR A 40 22.41 10.99 16.30
CA THR A 40 23.74 11.55 16.59
C THR A 40 23.96 12.77 15.69
N VAL A 41 24.26 13.92 16.28
CA VAL A 41 24.49 15.18 15.56
C VAL A 41 25.87 15.77 15.85
N SER A 42 26.35 16.62 14.97
CA SER A 42 27.50 17.51 15.24
C SER A 42 26.99 18.89 15.66
N LEU A 43 27.42 19.38 16.82
CA LEU A 43 27.13 20.72 17.32
C LEU A 43 28.43 21.51 17.50
N ASN A 44 28.55 22.64 16.81
CA ASN A 44 29.71 23.52 16.94
C ASN A 44 29.48 24.55 18.04
N ASN A 45 30.30 24.56 19.09
CA ASN A 45 30.30 25.60 20.10
C ASN A 45 31.35 26.68 19.75
N PRO A 46 30.94 27.86 19.25
CA PRO A 46 31.87 28.93 18.87
C PRO A 46 32.38 29.74 20.06
N SER A 47 31.94 29.43 21.29
CA SER A 47 32.41 30.07 22.51
C SER A 47 33.75 29.48 22.97
N ASN A 48 34.45 30.24 23.83
CA ASN A 48 35.65 29.74 24.51
C ASN A 48 35.32 29.04 25.84
N LEU A 49 34.04 28.76 26.10
CA LEU A 49 33.57 28.15 27.35
C LEU A 49 33.06 26.74 27.10
N THR A 50 33.33 25.86 28.05
CA THR A 50 32.69 24.56 28.12
C THR A 50 31.34 24.69 28.81
N VAL A 51 30.26 24.30 28.13
CA VAL A 51 28.93 24.22 28.73
C VAL A 51 28.67 22.78 29.13
N LYS A 52 28.24 22.57 30.37
CA LYS A 52 27.76 21.27 30.86
C LYS A 52 26.36 21.46 31.42
N THR A 53 25.40 20.76 30.85
CA THR A 53 24.03 20.74 31.34
C THR A 53 23.44 19.34 31.17
N LYS A 54 22.30 19.12 31.78
CA LYS A 54 21.49 17.91 31.63
C LYS A 54 20.07 18.28 31.23
N ASP A 55 19.32 17.28 30.78
CA ASP A 55 17.87 17.38 30.57
C ASP A 55 17.50 18.55 29.64
N VAL A 56 18.09 18.57 28.45
CA VAL A 56 17.74 19.54 27.41
C VAL A 56 16.68 18.94 26.50
N SER A 57 15.57 19.63 26.30
CA SER A 57 14.53 19.28 25.34
C SER A 57 14.33 20.43 24.37
N LEU A 58 14.48 20.20 23.08
CA LEU A 58 14.28 21.24 22.06
C LEU A 58 13.16 20.80 21.12
N PRO A 59 12.09 21.61 20.97
CA PRO A 59 11.05 21.33 19.99
C PRO A 59 11.61 21.27 18.56
N ALA A 60 11.11 20.32 17.79
CA ALA A 60 11.48 20.12 16.39
C ALA A 60 10.28 20.37 15.48
N PHE A 61 10.54 21.08 14.40
CA PHE A 61 9.55 21.53 13.43
C PHE A 61 9.91 21.07 12.03
N TYR A 62 8.92 20.61 11.30
CA TYR A 62 9.00 20.39 9.86
C TYR A 62 8.08 21.41 9.17
N GLY A 63 8.69 22.35 8.44
CA GLY A 63 8.01 23.56 7.99
C GLY A 63 7.45 24.34 9.19
N SER A 64 6.13 24.52 9.26
CA SER A 64 5.44 25.22 10.36
C SER A 64 4.84 24.28 11.41
N THR A 65 4.99 22.97 11.23
CA THR A 65 4.36 21.95 12.10
C THR A 65 5.37 21.41 13.09
N GLN A 66 5.05 21.46 14.39
CA GLN A 66 5.84 20.77 15.41
C GLN A 66 5.63 19.26 15.25
N VAL A 67 6.71 18.55 14.96
CA VAL A 67 6.70 17.10 14.71
C VAL A 67 7.16 16.29 15.92
N GLY A 68 7.75 16.95 16.92
CA GLY A 68 8.25 16.28 18.11
C GLY A 68 9.22 17.14 18.89
N SER A 69 10.08 16.49 19.68
CA SER A 69 11.13 17.13 20.46
C SER A 69 12.39 16.28 20.49
N THR A 70 13.53 16.93 20.46
CA THR A 70 14.86 16.31 20.62
C THR A 70 15.30 16.44 22.08
N ILE A 71 15.58 15.32 22.71
CA ILE A 71 15.97 15.22 24.13
C ILE A 71 17.44 14.85 24.23
N ILE A 72 18.17 15.58 25.05
CA ILE A 72 19.59 15.35 25.33
C ILE A 72 19.74 15.25 26.85
N ASP A 73 19.96 14.04 27.34
CA ASP A 73 20.06 13.76 28.77
C ASP A 73 21.30 14.41 29.40
N GLU A 74 22.43 14.36 28.69
CA GLU A 74 23.67 15.03 29.09
C GLU A 74 24.31 15.76 27.91
N LEU A 75 24.50 17.07 28.07
CA LEU A 75 25.08 17.94 27.07
C LEU A 75 26.38 18.52 27.61
N THR A 76 27.51 18.02 27.10
CA THR A 76 28.83 18.61 27.31
C THR A 76 29.33 19.19 25.99
N LEU A 77 29.48 20.51 25.95
CA LEU A 77 29.90 21.26 24.77
C LEU A 77 31.26 21.88 25.02
N LEU A 78 32.31 21.25 24.52
CA LEU A 78 33.65 21.81 24.46
C LEU A 78 33.70 22.89 23.37
N PRO A 79 34.62 23.88 23.45
CA PRO A 79 34.88 24.78 22.33
C PRO A 79 35.17 24.02 21.03
N GLY A 80 34.51 24.39 19.93
CA GLY A 80 34.61 23.73 18.64
C GLY A 80 33.53 22.68 18.38
N ASN A 81 33.82 21.69 17.53
CA ASN A 81 32.84 20.68 17.11
C ASN A 81 32.68 19.59 18.16
N ASN A 82 31.43 19.27 18.51
CA ASN A 82 31.06 18.24 19.47
C ASN A 82 30.14 17.23 18.79
N THR A 83 30.37 15.94 19.03
CA THR A 83 29.38 14.90 18.69
C THR A 83 28.45 14.73 19.88
N VAL A 84 27.14 14.85 19.64
CA VAL A 84 26.11 14.76 20.67
C VAL A 84 25.08 13.73 20.25
N ASP A 85 24.84 12.77 21.14
CA ASP A 85 23.76 11.81 21.01
C ASP A 85 22.49 12.37 21.65
N ALA A 86 21.37 12.19 20.98
CA ALA A 86 20.07 12.69 21.38
C ALA A 86 18.98 11.66 21.06
N LEU A 87 17.89 11.70 21.82
CA LEU A 87 16.68 10.96 21.53
C LEU A 87 15.66 11.91 20.91
N PHE A 88 15.35 11.71 19.64
CA PHE A 88 14.24 12.38 19.00
C PHE A 88 12.95 11.60 19.24
N ARG A 89 11.97 12.27 19.89
CA ARG A 89 10.61 11.74 20.06
C ARG A 89 9.73 12.37 19.01
N TYR A 90 9.35 11.59 17.99
CA TYR A 90 8.36 12.02 17.02
C TYR A 90 6.96 11.91 17.63
N GLN A 91 6.33 13.06 17.84
CA GLN A 91 5.08 13.23 18.56
C GLN A 91 4.38 14.50 18.06
N PRO A 92 3.82 14.50 16.84
CA PRO A 92 3.00 15.62 16.40
C PRO A 92 1.73 15.72 17.25
N ALA A 93 1.20 16.93 17.43
CA ALA A 93 -0.04 17.15 18.19
C ALA A 93 -1.25 16.39 17.62
N ASN A 94 -1.22 16.09 16.32
CA ASN A 94 -2.15 15.21 15.64
C ASN A 94 -1.34 14.20 14.83
N ALA A 95 -1.48 12.90 15.14
CA ALA A 95 -0.78 11.82 14.44
C ALA A 95 -1.07 11.78 12.93
N GLY A 96 -2.28 12.19 12.50
CA GLY A 96 -2.66 12.29 11.08
C GLY A 96 -2.43 13.65 10.46
N ASN A 97 -1.50 14.46 10.99
CA ASN A 97 -1.12 15.71 10.35
C ASN A 97 -0.28 15.40 9.09
N ALA A 98 -0.80 15.75 7.92
CA ALA A 98 -0.17 15.45 6.64
C ALA A 98 1.28 15.98 6.52
N GLN A 99 1.59 17.14 7.09
CA GLN A 99 2.96 17.69 7.06
C GLN A 99 3.88 16.92 8.02
N ALA A 100 3.36 16.45 9.15
CA ALA A 100 4.14 15.58 10.04
C ALA A 100 4.37 14.20 9.43
N GLU A 101 3.38 13.62 8.75
CA GLU A 101 3.51 12.33 8.05
C GLU A 101 4.45 12.45 6.84
N GLU A 102 4.49 13.60 6.15
CA GLU A 102 5.46 13.87 5.07
C GLU A 102 6.92 13.73 5.55
N LEU A 103 7.22 14.05 6.82
CA LEU A 103 8.56 13.82 7.36
C LEU A 103 8.92 12.32 7.39
N LEU A 104 7.97 11.48 7.77
CA LEU A 104 8.16 10.02 7.79
C LEU A 104 8.19 9.44 6.37
N GLU A 105 7.35 9.96 5.48
CA GLU A 105 7.37 9.67 4.03
C GLU A 105 8.76 9.93 3.46
N LYS A 106 9.32 11.13 3.66
CA LYS A 106 10.67 11.47 3.19
C LYS A 106 11.77 10.63 3.82
N TYR A 107 11.57 10.14 5.03
CA TYR A 107 12.54 9.27 5.69
C TYR A 107 12.51 7.85 5.10
N LEU A 108 11.33 7.30 4.80
CA LEU A 108 11.20 5.91 4.35
C LEU A 108 11.18 5.76 2.83
N GLU A 109 10.38 6.55 2.11
CA GLU A 109 10.08 6.40 0.69
C GLU A 109 11.23 6.89 -0.21
N PRO A 110 11.56 6.17 -1.30
CA PRO A 110 12.46 6.67 -2.33
C PRO A 110 11.85 7.86 -3.08
N LEU A 111 12.71 8.76 -3.54
CA LEU A 111 12.34 9.89 -4.38
C LEU A 111 11.63 9.40 -5.63
N ASN A 112 10.40 9.89 -5.84
CA ASN A 112 9.54 9.53 -6.97
C ASN A 112 9.33 8.01 -7.10
N GLY A 113 9.27 7.27 -5.99
CA GLY A 113 9.06 5.82 -5.99
C GLY A 113 10.22 5.00 -6.58
N GLN A 114 11.38 5.60 -6.87
CA GLN A 114 12.53 4.91 -7.50
C GLN A 114 13.50 4.33 -6.47
N THR A 115 14.77 4.74 -6.47
CA THR A 115 15.82 4.19 -5.60
C THR A 115 16.56 5.25 -4.79
N GLU A 116 16.38 6.53 -5.12
CA GLU A 116 17.15 7.61 -4.50
C GLU A 116 16.53 8.03 -3.17
N PRO A 117 17.32 8.21 -2.09
CA PRO A 117 16.79 8.72 -0.83
C PRO A 117 16.36 10.18 -0.92
N GLN A 118 15.35 10.56 -0.14
CA GLN A 118 14.94 11.96 -0.01
C GLN A 118 15.71 12.66 1.13
N THR A 119 15.61 13.99 1.18
CA THR A 119 16.17 14.78 2.29
C THR A 119 15.08 15.66 2.88
N ALA A 120 14.92 15.62 4.19
CA ALA A 120 14.06 16.52 4.96
C ALA A 120 14.92 17.52 5.72
N THR A 121 14.43 18.75 5.85
CA THR A 121 15.06 19.78 6.72
C THR A 121 14.16 19.99 7.93
N ILE A 122 14.71 19.73 9.12
CA ILE A 122 14.04 19.93 10.40
C ILE A 122 14.63 21.18 11.04
N SER A 123 13.76 22.06 11.51
CA SER A 123 14.14 23.23 12.31
C SER A 123 13.97 22.92 13.78
N ILE A 124 15.04 23.04 14.55
CA ILE A 124 15.05 22.80 15.99
C ILE A 124 15.23 24.14 16.66
N HIS A 125 14.21 24.62 17.35
CA HIS A 125 14.28 25.91 18.02
C HIS A 125 13.45 25.95 19.29
N GLY A 126 13.95 26.71 20.27
CA GLY A 126 13.16 27.07 21.43
C GLY A 126 12.14 28.17 21.10
N TYR A 127 11.26 28.45 22.05
CA TYR A 127 10.34 29.58 22.01
C TYR A 127 9.91 29.94 23.44
N GLN A 128 9.39 31.15 23.64
CA GLN A 128 8.96 31.55 24.98
C GLN A 128 7.84 30.64 25.51
N GLY A 129 8.05 30.08 26.70
CA GLY A 129 7.14 29.12 27.32
C GLY A 129 7.39 27.66 26.92
N ALA A 130 8.40 27.38 26.08
CA ALA A 130 8.86 26.02 25.87
C ALA A 130 9.56 25.49 27.15
N ASP A 131 9.23 24.27 27.53
CA ASP A 131 9.90 23.57 28.62
C ASP A 131 11.20 22.93 28.10
N THR A 132 12.21 23.77 27.87
CA THR A 132 13.46 23.33 27.23
C THR A 132 14.46 22.70 28.18
N THR A 133 14.32 22.98 29.48
CA THR A 133 15.22 22.51 30.53
C THR A 133 14.64 22.84 31.90
N PRO A 134 14.86 22.02 32.94
CA PRO A 134 14.43 22.34 34.30
C PRO A 134 15.24 23.50 34.94
N TYR A 135 16.33 23.95 34.32
CA TYR A 135 17.18 25.01 34.85
C TYR A 135 16.75 26.39 34.32
N GLU A 136 16.06 27.17 35.14
CA GLU A 136 15.53 28.51 34.80
C GLU A 136 16.59 29.42 34.13
N SER A 137 17.83 29.40 34.62
CA SER A 137 18.92 30.21 34.07
C SER A 137 19.33 29.85 32.63
N LEU A 138 19.02 28.63 32.18
CA LEU A 138 19.33 28.14 30.84
C LEU A 138 18.13 28.22 29.90
N GLN A 139 16.92 28.40 30.44
CA GLN A 139 15.69 28.42 29.65
C GLN A 139 15.68 29.58 28.66
N ASP A 140 16.02 30.78 29.08
CA ASP A 140 16.12 31.94 28.17
C ASP A 140 17.17 31.74 27.07
N ALA A 141 18.29 31.10 27.40
CA ALA A 141 19.36 30.84 26.45
C ALA A 141 18.94 29.79 25.40
N LEU A 142 18.31 28.70 25.83
CA LEU A 142 17.82 27.64 24.95
C LEU A 142 16.58 28.08 24.14
N ASN A 143 15.76 28.99 24.67
CA ASN A 143 14.66 29.61 23.94
C ASN A 143 15.15 30.44 22.74
N GLY A 144 16.38 30.96 22.80
CA GLY A 144 17.03 31.66 21.69
C GLY A 144 17.73 30.77 20.67
N VAL A 145 17.82 29.45 20.92
CA VAL A 145 18.47 28.50 20.00
C VAL A 145 17.58 28.30 18.78
N SER A 146 18.19 28.34 17.60
CA SER A 146 17.56 27.98 16.33
C SER A 146 18.57 27.32 15.39
N ILE A 147 18.33 26.05 15.08
CA ILE A 147 19.25 25.18 14.36
C ILE A 147 18.50 24.50 13.23
N SER A 148 19.15 24.34 12.08
CA SER A 148 18.67 23.53 10.97
C SER A 148 19.40 22.18 10.93
N ALA A 149 18.65 21.08 10.86
CA ALA A 149 19.18 19.74 10.68
C ALA A 149 18.67 19.16 9.35
N LYS A 150 19.59 18.68 8.51
CA LYS A 150 19.25 17.96 7.27
C LYS A 150 19.29 16.47 7.55
N VAL A 151 18.15 15.81 7.37
CA VAL A 151 17.98 14.37 7.54
C VAL A 151 17.90 13.73 6.16
N LYS A 152 18.85 12.86 5.85
CA LYS A 152 18.78 12.00 4.67
C LYS A 152 17.94 10.78 5.03
N GLY A 153 16.93 10.48 4.21
CA GLY A 153 16.11 9.28 4.35
C GLY A 153 16.85 8.01 3.94
N LEU A 154 16.14 6.89 4.04
CA LEU A 154 16.58 5.56 3.64
C LEU A 154 16.38 5.32 2.14
N GLY A 155 15.30 5.86 1.56
CA GLY A 155 14.90 5.52 0.19
C GLY A 155 14.59 4.03 0.04
N ALA A 156 13.96 3.45 1.05
CA ALA A 156 13.78 2.01 1.18
C ALA A 156 12.70 1.52 0.23
N ARG A 157 12.96 0.36 -0.40
CA ARG A 157 11.94 -0.40 -1.11
C ARG A 157 11.47 -1.57 -0.26
N ILE A 158 10.30 -1.41 0.36
CA ILE A 158 9.74 -2.39 1.29
C ILE A 158 9.03 -3.49 0.52
N VAL A 159 8.24 -3.18 -0.51
CA VAL A 159 7.58 -4.20 -1.34
C VAL A 159 8.59 -4.76 -2.35
N THR A 160 8.85 -6.06 -2.27
CA THR A 160 9.78 -6.75 -3.18
C THR A 160 9.08 -7.27 -4.42
N LYS A 161 7.82 -7.72 -4.29
CA LYS A 161 6.95 -8.14 -5.38
C LYS A 161 5.49 -8.21 -4.97
N VAL A 162 4.59 -8.13 -5.94
CA VAL A 162 3.15 -8.39 -5.80
C VAL A 162 2.74 -9.51 -6.75
N THR A 163 2.52 -10.72 -6.23
CA THR A 163 2.11 -11.84 -7.08
C THR A 163 0.61 -11.79 -7.32
N ILE A 164 0.17 -11.82 -8.57
CA ILE A 164 -1.25 -11.86 -8.94
C ILE A 164 -1.61 -13.30 -9.31
N ASN A 165 -2.54 -13.90 -8.59
CA ASN A 165 -2.97 -15.28 -8.78
C ASN A 165 -4.35 -15.32 -9.45
N LEU A 166 -4.43 -15.96 -10.61
CA LEU A 166 -5.67 -16.15 -11.37
C LEU A 166 -6.08 -17.62 -11.30
N ASP A 167 -7.16 -17.94 -10.57
CA ASP A 167 -7.81 -19.26 -10.70
C ASP A 167 -8.75 -19.22 -11.90
N VAL A 168 -8.49 -20.06 -12.91
CA VAL A 168 -9.23 -20.05 -14.17
C VAL A 168 -10.75 -20.26 -13.96
N ARG A 169 -11.18 -20.95 -12.90
CA ARG A 169 -12.61 -21.13 -12.57
C ARG A 169 -13.29 -19.82 -12.13
N ASN A 170 -12.52 -18.89 -11.58
CA ASN A 170 -13.00 -17.60 -11.12
C ASN A 170 -12.67 -16.46 -12.09
N LEU A 171 -12.09 -16.80 -13.24
CA LEU A 171 -11.51 -15.85 -14.17
C LEU A 171 -12.50 -14.74 -14.51
N PHE A 172 -13.70 -15.06 -14.98
CA PHE A 172 -14.66 -14.07 -15.47
C PHE A 172 -15.67 -13.60 -14.41
N ARG A 173 -15.32 -13.66 -13.13
CA ARG A 173 -16.20 -13.20 -12.03
C ARG A 173 -16.16 -11.69 -11.78
N GLY A 174 -15.25 -10.96 -12.42
CA GLY A 174 -15.20 -9.50 -12.33
C GLY A 174 -16.40 -8.83 -13.02
N PRO A 175 -16.67 -7.54 -12.71
CA PRO A 175 -17.68 -6.76 -13.41
C PRO A 175 -17.54 -6.85 -14.93
N ASN A 176 -18.66 -7.08 -15.63
CA ASN A 176 -18.69 -7.29 -17.09
C ASN A 176 -17.83 -8.47 -17.60
N GLY A 177 -17.53 -9.46 -16.76
CA GLY A 177 -16.68 -10.59 -17.15
C GLY A 177 -15.21 -10.24 -17.21
N ARG A 178 -14.76 -9.22 -16.46
CA ARG A 178 -13.34 -8.93 -16.30
C ARG A 178 -12.63 -10.02 -15.52
N ALA A 179 -11.35 -10.21 -15.82
CA ALA A 179 -10.50 -11.17 -15.14
C ALA A 179 -10.40 -10.83 -13.65
N GLN A 180 -10.64 -11.80 -12.76
CA GLN A 180 -10.61 -11.62 -11.31
C GLN A 180 -9.75 -12.71 -10.65
N GLY A 181 -8.99 -12.33 -9.63
CA GLY A 181 -8.14 -13.23 -8.86
C GLY A 181 -7.82 -12.69 -7.48
N THR A 182 -6.67 -13.09 -6.95
CA THR A 182 -6.13 -12.61 -5.68
C THR A 182 -4.71 -12.08 -5.89
N ALA A 183 -4.21 -11.29 -4.94
CA ALA A 183 -2.83 -10.83 -4.92
C ALA A 183 -2.14 -11.23 -3.61
N THR A 184 -0.83 -11.43 -3.63
CA THR A 184 -0.03 -11.54 -2.40
C THR A 184 1.11 -10.53 -2.46
N ILE A 185 1.36 -9.86 -1.35
CA ILE A 185 2.42 -8.85 -1.24
C ILE A 185 3.60 -9.49 -0.53
N SER A 186 4.76 -9.52 -1.18
CA SER A 186 6.03 -9.86 -0.53
C SER A 186 6.78 -8.59 -0.17
N ALA A 187 7.27 -8.50 1.07
CA ALA A 187 7.91 -7.32 1.58
C ALA A 187 9.05 -7.63 2.56
N LYS A 188 10.00 -6.70 2.66
CA LYS A 188 11.14 -6.74 3.58
C LYS A 188 11.20 -5.45 4.39
N ASN A 189 11.28 -5.60 5.71
CA ASN A 189 11.50 -4.46 6.59
C ASN A 189 12.96 -4.00 6.53
N VAL A 190 13.19 -2.69 6.67
CA VAL A 190 14.51 -2.06 6.76
C VAL A 190 14.76 -1.36 8.09
N LEU A 191 13.78 -1.36 9.00
CA LEU A 191 13.90 -0.78 10.32
C LEU A 191 14.20 -1.86 11.36
N PRO A 192 15.03 -1.56 12.37
CA PRO A 192 15.35 -2.51 13.43
C PRO A 192 14.22 -2.69 14.46
N VAL A 193 13.00 -2.33 14.08
CA VAL A 193 11.75 -2.48 14.84
C VAL A 193 10.69 -3.12 13.96
N ALA A 194 9.74 -3.84 14.55
CA ALA A 194 8.67 -4.49 13.78
C ALA A 194 7.71 -3.46 13.16
N ILE A 195 7.10 -3.81 12.03
CA ILE A 195 6.09 -2.99 11.35
C ILE A 195 4.84 -3.83 11.13
N SER A 196 3.69 -3.32 11.53
CA SER A 196 2.38 -3.94 11.29
C SER A 196 1.59 -3.07 10.31
N LEU A 197 1.36 -3.59 9.11
CA LEU A 197 0.48 -2.95 8.12
C LEU A 197 -0.96 -3.35 8.42
N ASN A 198 -1.75 -2.37 8.87
CA ASN A 198 -3.11 -2.56 9.38
C ASN A 198 -4.18 -2.31 8.31
N HIS A 199 -3.92 -1.34 7.42
CA HIS A 199 -4.84 -0.95 6.37
C HIS A 199 -4.05 -0.41 5.18
N ILE A 200 -4.47 -0.75 3.96
CA ILE A 200 -3.89 -0.25 2.74
C ILE A 200 -5.00 0.26 1.82
N LYS A 201 -4.85 1.51 1.41
CA LYS A 201 -5.53 2.08 0.26
C LYS A 201 -4.51 2.25 -0.86
N SER A 202 -4.71 1.57 -1.98
CA SER A 202 -3.76 1.53 -3.10
C SER A 202 -4.44 1.82 -4.43
N ALA A 203 -3.88 2.75 -5.20
CA ALA A 203 -4.13 2.86 -6.63
C ALA A 203 -2.98 2.19 -7.39
N VAL A 204 -3.32 1.32 -8.35
CA VAL A 204 -2.33 0.50 -9.06
C VAL A 204 -2.31 0.85 -10.54
N SER A 205 -1.13 1.17 -11.03
CA SER A 205 -0.88 1.40 -12.46
C SER A 205 -0.03 0.27 -13.02
N GLY A 206 -0.41 -0.26 -14.17
CA GLY A 206 0.41 -1.18 -14.94
C GLY A 206 1.35 -0.43 -15.88
N TYR A 207 2.05 -1.14 -16.75
CA TYR A 207 2.97 -0.55 -17.72
C TYR A 207 2.72 -1.07 -19.13
N LYS A 208 2.90 -0.18 -20.11
CA LYS A 208 3.00 -0.53 -21.54
C LYS A 208 4.32 -0.05 -22.10
N ASP A 209 4.79 -0.71 -23.15
CA ASP A 209 5.86 -0.17 -23.99
C ASP A 209 5.22 0.65 -25.13
N ASP A 210 5.58 1.93 -25.25
CA ASP A 210 5.11 2.80 -26.34
C ASP A 210 6.11 2.93 -27.50
N GLY A 211 7.17 2.11 -27.50
CA GLY A 211 8.27 2.16 -28.45
C GLY A 211 9.39 3.12 -28.03
N ASN A 212 9.18 3.93 -26.98
CA ASN A 212 10.23 4.73 -26.33
C ASN A 212 10.53 4.26 -24.89
N GLY A 213 9.90 3.17 -24.45
CA GLY A 213 10.12 2.56 -23.14
C GLY A 213 8.82 2.35 -22.36
N PRO A 214 8.93 1.83 -21.12
CA PRO A 214 7.79 1.57 -20.26
C PRO A 214 7.14 2.88 -19.79
N VAL A 215 5.85 3.04 -20.06
CA VAL A 215 5.01 4.16 -19.57
C VAL A 215 3.87 3.63 -18.70
N PRO A 216 3.59 4.27 -17.55
CA PRO A 216 2.56 3.81 -16.63
C PRO A 216 1.16 4.03 -17.20
N VAL A 217 0.26 3.08 -16.94
CA VAL A 217 -1.14 3.09 -17.35
C VAL A 217 -2.03 2.93 -16.11
N PRO A 218 -2.69 4.02 -15.69
CA PRO A 218 -3.60 3.97 -14.53
C PRO A 218 -4.77 3.02 -14.74
N GLY A 219 -5.27 2.45 -13.63
CA GLY A 219 -6.48 1.62 -13.63
C GLY A 219 -6.28 0.27 -14.31
N THR A 220 -5.10 -0.33 -14.14
CA THR A 220 -4.82 -1.66 -14.68
C THR A 220 -5.37 -2.76 -13.77
N LEU A 221 -5.33 -2.53 -12.46
CA LEU A 221 -6.00 -3.33 -11.44
C LEU A 221 -6.98 -2.47 -10.67
N SER A 222 -8.03 -3.09 -10.15
CA SER A 222 -8.97 -2.46 -9.26
C SER A 222 -8.25 -1.85 -8.05
N ASN A 223 -8.60 -0.62 -7.70
CA ASN A 223 -8.10 0.02 -6.48
C ASN A 223 -8.37 -0.86 -5.25
N LEU A 224 -7.39 -0.94 -4.37
CA LEU A 224 -7.50 -1.68 -3.11
C LEU A 224 -7.81 -0.70 -1.98
N ASP A 225 -8.69 -1.11 -1.07
CA ASP A 225 -9.04 -0.40 0.16
C ASP A 225 -9.45 -1.48 1.16
N ILE A 226 -8.47 -1.99 1.90
CA ILE A 226 -8.58 -3.23 2.67
C ILE A 226 -7.84 -3.13 4.00
N ASP A 227 -8.39 -3.79 5.01
CA ASP A 227 -7.68 -4.08 6.25
C ASP A 227 -6.77 -5.30 6.06
N LEU A 228 -5.57 -5.21 6.61
CA LEU A 228 -4.56 -6.27 6.59
C LEU A 228 -4.06 -6.51 8.01
N ASN A 229 -3.57 -7.72 8.24
CA ASN A 229 -2.79 -8.04 9.43
C ASN A 229 -1.40 -8.51 9.01
N PHE A 230 -0.69 -7.66 8.26
CA PHE A 230 0.59 -8.03 7.67
C PHE A 230 1.74 -7.50 8.53
N ASN A 231 2.42 -8.43 9.22
CA ASN A 231 3.43 -8.13 10.22
C ASN A 231 4.83 -8.43 9.68
N LEU A 232 5.64 -7.40 9.50
CA LEU A 232 7.04 -7.51 9.13
C LEU A 232 7.91 -7.48 10.39
N LYS A 233 8.78 -8.48 10.56
CA LYS A 233 9.72 -8.53 11.69
C LYS A 233 10.79 -7.45 11.55
N ALA A 234 11.41 -7.10 12.68
CA ALA A 234 12.52 -6.16 12.72
C ALA A 234 13.68 -6.62 11.82
N SER A 235 14.33 -5.67 11.15
CA SER A 235 15.59 -5.93 10.46
C SER A 235 16.76 -5.97 11.45
N PRO A 236 17.94 -6.47 11.06
CA PRO A 236 19.12 -6.46 11.93
C PRO A 236 19.65 -5.05 12.26
N ALA A 237 19.43 -4.09 11.36
CA ALA A 237 19.85 -2.70 11.50
C ALA A 237 19.09 -1.80 10.51
N THR A 238 19.03 -0.50 10.82
CA THR A 238 18.45 0.53 9.93
C THR A 238 19.09 0.49 8.54
N GLY A 239 18.27 0.46 7.50
CA GLY A 239 18.70 0.45 6.10
C GLY A 239 19.22 -0.91 5.61
N VAL A 240 19.26 -1.93 6.47
CA VAL A 240 19.59 -3.31 6.08
C VAL A 240 18.28 -4.07 5.85
N GLN A 241 18.15 -4.73 4.70
CA GLN A 241 16.98 -5.56 4.41
C GLN A 241 16.91 -6.75 5.39
N GLY A 242 15.77 -6.87 6.06
CA GLY A 242 15.42 -8.02 6.87
C GLY A 242 14.94 -9.23 6.06
N GLU A 243 14.31 -10.17 6.75
CA GLU A 243 13.67 -11.32 6.13
C GLU A 243 12.47 -10.91 5.27
N GLU A 244 12.22 -11.69 4.22
CA GLU A 244 11.04 -11.50 3.36
C GLU A 244 9.83 -12.19 3.96
N PHE A 245 8.73 -11.45 4.07
CA PHE A 245 7.44 -11.97 4.47
C PHE A 245 6.48 -11.83 3.29
N THR A 246 5.56 -12.78 3.16
CA THR A 246 4.48 -12.71 2.17
C THR A 246 3.15 -12.67 2.90
N SER A 247 2.27 -11.75 2.48
CA SER A 247 0.93 -11.61 3.03
C SER A 247 0.07 -12.83 2.73
N ASP A 248 -1.01 -12.98 3.49
CA ASP A 248 -2.13 -13.83 3.05
C ASP A 248 -2.69 -13.31 1.71
N PRO A 249 -3.39 -14.16 0.93
CA PRO A 249 -4.04 -13.74 -0.30
C PRO A 249 -5.05 -12.61 -0.07
N ILE A 250 -4.87 -11.53 -0.82
CA ILE A 250 -5.69 -10.32 -0.86
C ILE A 250 -6.65 -10.42 -2.04
N GLY A 251 -7.94 -10.12 -1.84
CA GLY A 251 -8.87 -10.05 -2.95
C GLY A 251 -10.34 -9.96 -2.55
N PRO A 252 -11.24 -9.90 -3.55
CA PRO A 252 -10.94 -10.07 -4.98
C PRO A 252 -10.20 -8.88 -5.60
N VAL A 253 -9.23 -9.16 -6.46
CA VAL A 253 -8.55 -8.16 -7.32
C VAL A 253 -9.04 -8.35 -8.74
N THR A 254 -9.55 -7.29 -9.36
CA THR A 254 -10.04 -7.33 -10.75
C THR A 254 -9.02 -6.67 -11.67
N LEU A 255 -8.77 -7.28 -12.81
CA LEU A 255 -8.08 -6.64 -13.91
C LEU A 255 -9.09 -5.75 -14.64
N ASP A 256 -8.93 -4.44 -14.53
CA ASP A 256 -9.82 -3.47 -15.19
C ASP A 256 -9.53 -3.33 -16.71
N VAL A 257 -8.69 -4.23 -17.19
CA VAL A 257 -8.19 -4.34 -18.55
C VAL A 257 -8.60 -5.68 -19.17
N PRO A 258 -8.75 -5.76 -20.50
CA PRO A 258 -8.93 -7.04 -21.20
C PRO A 258 -7.76 -7.98 -20.92
N LEU A 259 -8.06 -9.27 -20.77
CA LEU A 259 -7.07 -10.32 -20.50
C LEU A 259 -6.30 -10.69 -21.78
N PHE A 260 -6.97 -10.66 -22.94
CA PHE A 260 -6.36 -10.92 -24.24
C PHE A 260 -6.57 -9.71 -25.14
N LYS A 261 -5.50 -9.00 -25.51
CA LYS A 261 -5.53 -8.02 -26.60
C LYS A 261 -4.22 -8.06 -27.38
N SER A 262 -4.34 -8.22 -28.69
CA SER A 262 -3.24 -8.44 -29.65
C SER A 262 -2.92 -7.21 -30.50
N ASP A 263 -3.72 -6.13 -30.41
CA ASP A 263 -3.69 -5.03 -31.38
C ASP A 263 -2.45 -4.11 -31.33
N GLY A 264 -1.49 -4.34 -30.43
CA GLY A 264 -0.27 -3.53 -30.30
C GLY A 264 -0.50 -2.04 -29.98
N THR A 265 -1.75 -1.60 -29.85
CA THR A 265 -2.16 -0.23 -29.53
C THR A 265 -2.71 -0.12 -28.11
N SER A 266 -3.08 -1.27 -27.53
CA SER A 266 -3.61 -1.39 -26.18
C SER A 266 -2.48 -1.72 -25.18
N PRO A 267 -2.37 -0.99 -24.05
CA PRO A 267 -1.45 -1.26 -22.94
C PRO A 267 -1.48 -2.68 -22.32
N GLN A 268 -2.42 -3.52 -22.76
CA GLN A 268 -3.17 -4.42 -21.87
C GLN A 268 -2.54 -5.82 -21.81
N GLY A 269 -2.00 -6.32 -22.93
CA GLY A 269 -1.21 -7.55 -22.96
C GLY A 269 0.22 -7.37 -22.45
N THR A 270 0.72 -6.12 -22.45
CA THR A 270 2.08 -5.77 -22.01
C THR A 270 2.22 -5.73 -20.50
N PHE A 271 1.18 -5.38 -19.75
CA PHE A 271 1.23 -5.45 -18.28
C PHE A 271 1.42 -6.89 -17.77
N LEU A 272 0.66 -7.83 -18.33
CA LEU A 272 0.76 -9.27 -18.03
C LEU A 272 2.10 -9.89 -18.48
N SER A 273 2.79 -9.27 -19.43
CA SER A 273 4.07 -9.76 -19.96
C SER A 273 5.30 -9.07 -19.38
N ASN A 274 5.18 -7.81 -18.95
CA ASN A 274 6.31 -7.00 -18.47
C ASN A 274 6.52 -7.18 -16.96
N GLY A 275 5.47 -7.54 -16.23
CA GLY A 275 5.58 -7.96 -14.83
C GLY A 275 6.00 -6.87 -13.86
N PHE A 276 5.55 -5.62 -14.06
CA PHE A 276 5.80 -4.51 -13.13
C PHE A 276 4.55 -3.64 -12.92
N ILE A 277 4.33 -3.16 -11.70
CA ILE A 277 3.28 -2.19 -11.30
C ILE A 277 3.90 -0.96 -10.62
N ASP A 278 3.18 0.16 -10.67
CA ASP A 278 3.33 1.25 -9.71
C ASP A 278 2.25 1.15 -8.63
N LEU A 279 2.67 1.39 -7.40
CA LEU A 279 1.83 1.39 -6.22
C LEU A 279 1.77 2.81 -5.66
N GLU A 280 0.61 3.45 -5.74
CA GLU A 280 0.34 4.70 -5.03
C GLU A 280 -0.45 4.37 -3.75
N ASN A 281 0.24 4.31 -2.61
CA ASN A 281 -0.35 3.82 -1.37
C ASN A 281 -0.55 4.91 -0.32
N THR A 282 -1.64 4.80 0.41
CA THR A 282 -1.82 5.37 1.74
C THR A 282 -2.04 4.21 2.71
N ILE A 283 -1.16 4.09 3.71
CA ILE A 283 -1.16 2.97 4.64
C ILE A 283 -1.40 3.44 6.07
N THR A 284 -2.19 2.67 6.80
CA THR A 284 -2.21 2.74 8.27
C THR A 284 -1.26 1.68 8.80
N THR A 285 -0.27 2.10 9.58
CA THR A 285 0.79 1.21 10.08
C THR A 285 1.06 1.44 11.55
N THR A 286 1.36 0.38 12.29
CA THR A 286 1.82 0.45 13.68
C THR A 286 3.28 0.03 13.73
N ILE A 287 4.11 0.88 14.34
CA ILE A 287 5.54 0.61 14.54
C ILE A 287 5.72 -0.01 15.92
N ASP A 288 6.44 -1.12 15.99
CA ASP A 288 6.79 -1.83 17.24
C ASP A 288 5.60 -2.13 18.17
N GLY A 289 4.39 -2.22 17.62
CA GLY A 289 3.14 -2.41 18.38
C GLY A 289 2.70 -1.22 19.24
N GLY A 290 3.40 -0.08 19.20
CA GLY A 290 3.11 1.10 20.01
C GLY A 290 2.50 2.23 19.20
N TYR A 291 3.32 2.93 18.42
CA TYR A 291 2.90 4.15 17.72
C TYR A 291 2.21 3.83 16.40
N THR A 292 1.02 4.39 16.17
CA THR A 292 0.26 4.20 14.93
C THR A 292 0.30 5.44 14.06
N ILE A 293 0.69 5.25 12.81
CA ILE A 293 0.68 6.27 11.75
C ILE A 293 -0.57 6.02 10.90
N PRO A 294 -1.57 6.93 10.93
CA PRO A 294 -2.87 6.66 10.33
C PRO A 294 -2.90 6.69 8.80
N SER A 295 -2.06 7.52 8.16
CA SER A 295 -2.19 7.82 6.73
C SER A 295 -0.84 8.09 6.06
N LEU A 296 0.15 7.24 6.36
CA LEU A 296 1.47 7.30 5.75
C LEU A 296 1.36 7.08 4.23
N LYS A 297 1.83 8.04 3.44
CA LYS A 297 2.04 7.83 2.01
C LYS A 297 3.30 7.01 1.79
N TYR A 298 3.20 6.04 0.89
CA TYR A 298 4.34 5.17 0.58
C TYR A 298 4.21 4.63 -0.84
N ASN A 299 4.76 5.36 -1.80
CA ASN A 299 4.70 4.98 -3.21
C ASN A 299 5.95 4.23 -3.66
N GLU A 300 5.74 3.20 -4.48
CA GLU A 300 6.82 2.44 -5.09
C GLU A 300 6.53 2.20 -6.55
N ASN A 301 7.50 2.54 -7.40
CA ASN A 301 7.36 2.40 -8.85
C ASN A 301 8.12 1.18 -9.36
N MET A 302 7.67 0.61 -10.48
CA MET A 302 8.28 -0.57 -11.10
C MET A 302 8.48 -1.73 -10.11
N VAL A 303 7.45 -2.01 -9.29
CA VAL A 303 7.44 -3.17 -8.38
C VAL A 303 7.16 -4.42 -9.21
N PRO A 304 7.97 -5.50 -9.11
CA PRO A 304 7.72 -6.74 -9.81
C PRO A 304 6.34 -7.32 -9.50
N ALA A 305 5.56 -7.65 -10.53
CA ALA A 305 4.21 -8.17 -10.44
C ALA A 305 4.04 -9.46 -11.27
N PRO A 306 4.64 -10.58 -10.84
CA PRO A 306 4.48 -11.85 -11.57
C PRO A 306 3.05 -12.38 -11.45
N PHE A 307 2.60 -13.08 -12.48
CA PHE A 307 1.32 -13.79 -12.48
C PHE A 307 1.54 -15.27 -12.19
N SER A 308 0.63 -15.85 -11.41
CA SER A 308 0.42 -17.30 -11.36
C SER A 308 -0.97 -17.60 -11.89
N VAL A 309 -1.08 -18.65 -12.70
CA VAL A 309 -2.35 -19.16 -13.19
C VAL A 309 -2.57 -20.53 -12.56
N THR A 310 -3.75 -20.74 -11.97
CA THR A 310 -4.08 -21.99 -11.29
C THR A 310 -5.43 -22.53 -11.79
N TYR A 311 -5.62 -23.84 -11.70
CA TYR A 311 -6.92 -24.48 -11.83
C TYR A 311 -7.14 -25.35 -10.60
N ASN A 312 -8.20 -25.06 -9.84
CA ASN A 312 -8.47 -25.74 -8.58
C ASN A 312 -7.33 -25.64 -7.54
N GLY A 313 -6.62 -24.51 -7.53
CA GLY A 313 -5.48 -24.27 -6.65
C GLY A 313 -4.20 -24.99 -7.06
N GLU A 314 -4.22 -25.76 -8.15
CA GLU A 314 -3.02 -26.36 -8.74
C GLU A 314 -2.46 -25.45 -9.84
N ASP A 315 -1.14 -25.26 -9.85
CA ASP A 315 -0.48 -24.42 -10.84
C ASP A 315 -0.65 -24.96 -12.26
N ILE A 316 -1.08 -24.09 -13.18
CA ILE A 316 -1.00 -24.34 -14.61
C ILE A 316 0.43 -23.98 -15.05
N PRO A 317 1.21 -24.90 -15.65
CA PRO A 317 2.57 -24.61 -16.06
C PRO A 317 2.65 -23.40 -16.99
N SER A 318 3.48 -22.42 -16.63
CA SER A 318 3.77 -21.28 -17.50
C SER A 318 4.68 -21.73 -18.64
N VAL A 319 4.08 -22.06 -19.79
CA VAL A 319 4.78 -22.49 -21.00
C VAL A 319 5.23 -21.28 -21.81
N TYR A 320 4.44 -20.21 -21.78
CA TYR A 320 4.66 -19.04 -22.63
C TYR A 320 5.16 -17.81 -21.88
N GLY A 321 5.23 -17.88 -20.53
CA GLY A 321 5.58 -16.72 -19.71
C GLY A 321 4.54 -15.60 -19.79
N ASN A 322 3.31 -15.96 -20.17
CA ASN A 322 2.21 -15.04 -20.41
C ASN A 322 0.92 -15.69 -19.94
N ALA A 323 0.35 -15.14 -18.87
CA ALA A 323 -0.84 -15.71 -18.23
C ALA A 323 -2.00 -15.94 -19.22
N ALA A 324 -2.21 -15.03 -20.18
CA ALA A 324 -3.26 -15.16 -21.17
C ALA A 324 -3.01 -16.39 -22.07
N LEU A 325 -1.80 -16.54 -22.62
CA LEU A 325 -1.44 -17.69 -23.45
C LEU A 325 -1.50 -19.03 -22.68
N ASP A 326 -1.08 -19.04 -21.41
CA ASP A 326 -1.15 -20.23 -20.56
C ASP A 326 -2.62 -20.62 -20.27
N ILE A 327 -3.50 -19.64 -20.03
CA ILE A 327 -4.96 -19.87 -19.89
C ILE A 327 -5.56 -20.41 -21.20
N ALA A 328 -5.23 -19.82 -22.35
CA ALA A 328 -5.73 -20.30 -23.64
C ALA A 328 -5.28 -21.73 -23.94
N ALA A 329 -4.02 -22.05 -23.65
CA ALA A 329 -3.49 -23.40 -23.81
C ALA A 329 -4.25 -24.40 -22.92
N PHE A 330 -4.46 -24.06 -21.64
CA PHE A 330 -5.28 -24.87 -20.74
C PHE A 330 -6.68 -25.13 -21.31
N LEU A 331 -7.43 -24.07 -21.65
CA LEU A 331 -8.81 -24.19 -22.14
C LEU A 331 -8.93 -24.97 -23.46
N SER A 332 -7.93 -24.89 -24.33
CA SER A 332 -7.92 -25.65 -25.58
C SER A 332 -7.90 -27.17 -25.33
N SER A 333 -7.15 -27.60 -24.30
CA SER A 333 -7.02 -29.00 -23.89
C SER A 333 -8.06 -29.45 -22.87
N ALA A 334 -8.79 -28.51 -22.27
CA ALA A 334 -9.76 -28.78 -21.21
C ALA A 334 -10.94 -29.64 -21.69
N ASP A 335 -11.43 -30.49 -20.80
CA ASP A 335 -12.65 -31.26 -21.01
C ASP A 335 -13.93 -30.43 -20.77
N THR A 336 -15.09 -31.01 -21.07
CA THR A 336 -16.40 -30.35 -20.88
C THR A 336 -16.65 -29.89 -19.45
N THR A 337 -16.23 -30.66 -18.45
CA THR A 337 -16.41 -30.30 -17.03
C THR A 337 -15.60 -29.06 -16.70
N GLN A 338 -14.31 -29.07 -17.06
CA GLN A 338 -13.40 -27.96 -16.83
C GLN A 338 -13.86 -26.69 -17.56
N VAL A 339 -14.32 -26.82 -18.81
CA VAL A 339 -14.86 -25.68 -19.57
C VAL A 339 -16.14 -25.13 -18.93
N ASN A 340 -17.04 -25.99 -18.46
CA ASN A 340 -18.26 -25.56 -17.77
C ASN A 340 -17.95 -24.82 -16.46
N GLU A 341 -16.95 -25.25 -15.70
CA GLU A 341 -16.52 -24.54 -14.49
C GLU A 341 -16.00 -23.12 -14.77
N VAL A 342 -15.53 -22.85 -16.00
CA VAL A 342 -14.96 -21.55 -16.39
C VAL A 342 -15.99 -20.67 -17.10
N LEU A 343 -16.78 -21.24 -18.01
CA LEU A 343 -17.68 -20.51 -18.91
C LEU A 343 -19.17 -20.76 -18.63
N GLY A 344 -19.51 -21.88 -17.98
CA GLY A 344 -20.89 -22.34 -17.79
C GLY A 344 -21.77 -21.40 -16.98
N TYR A 345 -21.17 -20.57 -16.13
CA TYR A 345 -21.90 -19.57 -15.32
C TYR A 345 -22.09 -18.22 -16.01
N LEU A 346 -21.54 -18.01 -17.22
CA LEU A 346 -21.58 -16.71 -17.87
C LEU A 346 -22.96 -16.38 -18.42
N SER A 347 -23.40 -15.15 -18.20
CA SER A 347 -24.62 -14.63 -18.82
C SER A 347 -24.37 -14.27 -20.30
N SER A 348 -25.44 -14.22 -21.10
CA SER A 348 -25.36 -13.75 -22.49
C SER A 348 -24.79 -12.34 -22.61
N ASP A 349 -25.10 -11.45 -21.65
CA ASP A 349 -24.56 -10.08 -21.62
C ASP A 349 -23.07 -10.06 -21.29
N THR A 350 -22.63 -10.91 -20.36
CA THR A 350 -21.21 -11.08 -20.02
C THR A 350 -20.42 -11.61 -21.22
N LEU A 351 -20.94 -12.64 -21.90
CA LEU A 351 -20.34 -13.16 -23.12
C LEU A 351 -20.28 -12.08 -24.21
N ALA A 352 -21.38 -11.35 -24.44
CA ALA A 352 -21.39 -10.25 -25.41
C ALA A 352 -20.32 -9.19 -25.10
N TYR A 353 -20.14 -8.85 -23.82
CA TYR A 353 -19.10 -7.92 -23.40
C TYR A 353 -17.70 -8.45 -23.67
N ILE A 354 -17.42 -9.70 -23.28
CA ILE A 354 -16.12 -10.36 -23.53
C ILE A 354 -15.83 -10.38 -25.02
N PHE A 355 -16.77 -10.82 -25.85
CA PHE A 355 -16.60 -10.88 -27.30
C PHE A 355 -16.41 -9.51 -27.97
N ALA A 356 -16.97 -8.44 -27.40
CA ALA A 356 -16.82 -7.10 -27.95
C ALA A 356 -15.53 -6.38 -27.50
N ASN A 357 -14.94 -6.78 -26.37
CA ASN A 357 -13.88 -5.99 -25.71
C ASN A 357 -12.58 -6.77 -25.48
N ASP A 358 -12.57 -8.07 -25.72
CA ASP A 358 -11.47 -8.98 -25.41
C ASP A 358 -11.22 -9.94 -26.59
N ASP A 359 -9.97 -10.07 -27.01
CA ASP A 359 -9.53 -11.00 -28.06
C ASP A 359 -9.63 -12.46 -27.60
N PHE A 360 -10.04 -12.71 -26.35
CA PHE A 360 -10.36 -14.03 -25.85
C PHE A 360 -11.37 -14.76 -26.76
N SER A 361 -12.29 -14.01 -27.36
CA SER A 361 -13.22 -14.51 -28.37
C SER A 361 -12.53 -15.24 -29.52
N ILE A 362 -11.38 -14.77 -29.99
CA ILE A 362 -10.61 -15.41 -31.06
C ILE A 362 -10.17 -16.82 -30.62
N TYR A 363 -9.71 -16.97 -29.37
CA TYR A 363 -9.32 -18.26 -28.81
C TYR A 363 -10.53 -19.17 -28.61
N LEU A 364 -11.64 -18.64 -28.09
CA LEU A 364 -12.87 -19.40 -27.90
C LEU A 364 -13.38 -20.01 -29.22
N LEU A 365 -13.32 -19.23 -30.30
CA LEU A 365 -13.79 -19.64 -31.63
C LEU A 365 -12.81 -20.57 -32.35
N ASN A 366 -11.50 -20.25 -32.36
CA ASN A 366 -10.51 -21.06 -33.08
C ASN A 366 -10.38 -22.48 -32.54
N PHE A 367 -10.63 -22.68 -31.25
CA PHE A 367 -10.55 -23.98 -30.58
C PHE A 367 -11.91 -24.60 -30.26
N HIS A 368 -13.01 -24.01 -30.76
CA HIS A 368 -14.38 -24.45 -30.48
C HIS A 368 -14.67 -24.66 -28.98
N ILE A 369 -14.02 -23.87 -28.11
CA ILE A 369 -14.12 -24.03 -26.65
C ILE A 369 -15.55 -23.77 -26.20
N LEU A 370 -16.23 -22.81 -26.83
CA LEU A 370 -17.61 -22.47 -26.51
C LEU A 370 -18.56 -23.66 -26.73
N CYS A 371 -18.28 -24.54 -27.69
CA CYS A 371 -19.11 -25.72 -27.94
C CYS A 371 -18.97 -26.76 -26.82
N LYS A 372 -17.85 -26.80 -26.10
CA LYS A 372 -17.65 -27.65 -24.92
C LYS A 372 -18.37 -27.12 -23.67
N ALA A 373 -18.82 -25.87 -23.66
CA ALA A 373 -19.50 -25.24 -22.51
C ALA A 373 -21.00 -25.61 -22.47
N THR A 374 -21.33 -26.88 -22.25
CA THR A 374 -22.70 -27.41 -22.30
C THR A 374 -23.66 -26.77 -21.29
N ASP A 375 -23.15 -26.19 -20.20
CA ASP A 375 -23.95 -25.47 -19.21
C ASP A 375 -24.49 -24.12 -19.75
N LEU A 376 -23.89 -23.61 -20.85
CA LEU A 376 -24.44 -22.47 -21.58
C LEU A 376 -25.55 -22.94 -22.55
N PRO A 377 -26.68 -22.22 -22.62
CA PRO A 377 -27.75 -22.57 -23.56
C PRO A 377 -27.24 -22.65 -25.00
N LEU A 378 -27.63 -23.70 -25.73
CA LEU A 378 -27.17 -23.93 -27.10
C LEU A 378 -27.37 -22.72 -28.02
N ALA A 379 -28.50 -22.00 -27.87
CA ALA A 379 -28.77 -20.77 -28.62
C ALA A 379 -27.73 -19.66 -28.37
N VAL A 380 -27.22 -19.55 -27.13
CA VAL A 380 -26.17 -18.58 -26.78
C VAL A 380 -24.83 -19.02 -27.36
N ARG A 381 -24.52 -20.32 -27.34
CA ARG A 381 -23.31 -20.86 -27.98
C ARG A 381 -23.33 -20.63 -29.49
N GLN A 382 -24.43 -20.98 -30.15
CA GLN A 382 -24.62 -20.85 -31.60
C GLN A 382 -24.67 -19.40 -32.11
N GLN A 383 -24.94 -18.43 -31.24
CA GLN A 383 -24.82 -17.01 -31.57
C GLN A 383 -23.39 -16.62 -31.95
N TYR A 384 -22.39 -17.25 -31.33
CA TYR A 384 -20.97 -16.93 -31.52
C TYR A 384 -20.23 -18.01 -32.31
N ASP A 385 -20.56 -19.30 -32.11
CA ASP A 385 -20.00 -20.42 -32.85
C ASP A 385 -21.13 -21.31 -33.41
N SER A 386 -21.43 -21.13 -34.70
CA SER A 386 -22.49 -21.86 -35.38
C SER A 386 -22.22 -23.37 -35.54
N THR A 387 -21.01 -23.84 -35.23
CA THR A 387 -20.65 -25.26 -35.34
C THR A 387 -21.04 -26.07 -34.11
N CYS A 388 -21.52 -25.43 -33.04
CA CYS A 388 -21.96 -26.13 -31.84
C CYS A 388 -23.21 -26.97 -32.11
N GLU A 389 -23.08 -28.28 -31.92
CA GLU A 389 -24.16 -29.25 -32.05
C GLU A 389 -24.90 -29.44 -30.71
N PRO A 390 -26.19 -29.85 -30.74
CA PRO A 390 -26.89 -30.25 -29.52
C PRO A 390 -26.23 -31.46 -28.88
N ASP A 391 -26.17 -31.46 -27.55
CA ASP A 391 -25.61 -32.58 -26.80
C ASP A 391 -26.42 -33.86 -27.08
N ALA A 392 -25.73 -34.98 -27.30
CA ALA A 392 -26.35 -36.27 -27.67
C ALA A 392 -27.37 -36.81 -26.64
N SER A 393 -27.50 -36.15 -25.48
CA SER A 393 -28.47 -36.45 -24.42
C SER A 393 -29.83 -35.75 -24.54
N ASP A 394 -29.98 -34.74 -25.42
CA ASP A 394 -31.24 -33.98 -25.55
C ASP A 394 -32.19 -34.50 -26.64
N SER A 395 -31.86 -35.61 -27.29
CA SER A 395 -32.77 -36.26 -28.26
C SER A 395 -33.87 -37.08 -27.55
N SER A 396 -34.72 -36.45 -26.74
CA SER A 396 -36.06 -36.99 -26.45
C SER A 396 -36.99 -35.93 -25.88
N ASN A 397 -37.61 -35.13 -26.76
CA ASN A 397 -39.08 -34.96 -26.79
C ASN A 397 -39.48 -33.96 -27.87
N SER A 398 -39.70 -34.46 -29.08
CA SER A 398 -40.70 -33.88 -29.98
C SER A 398 -41.59 -35.02 -30.49
N THR A 399 -42.68 -35.29 -29.76
CA THR A 399 -43.85 -35.94 -30.37
C THR A 399 -44.75 -34.83 -30.87
N ASP A 400 -44.58 -34.55 -32.15
CA ASP A 400 -45.57 -33.89 -32.99
C ASP A 400 -46.74 -34.88 -33.19
N PRO A 401 -48.01 -34.43 -33.14
CA PRO A 401 -48.99 -35.04 -34.01
C PRO A 401 -49.73 -33.97 -34.80
N SER A 402 -49.43 -33.97 -36.10
CA SER A 402 -50.36 -33.47 -37.10
C SER A 402 -51.57 -34.41 -37.21
N SER A 403 -52.79 -33.86 -37.19
CA SER A 403 -53.87 -34.36 -38.05
C SER A 403 -55.01 -33.34 -38.21
N SER A 404 -55.26 -33.06 -39.49
CA SER A 404 -56.54 -32.80 -40.16
C SER A 404 -57.47 -31.66 -39.69
N THR A 405 -57.48 -30.63 -40.54
CA THR A 405 -58.65 -29.94 -41.11
C THR A 405 -60.03 -30.56 -40.89
N ASP A 406 -60.97 -29.75 -40.40
CA ASP A 406 -62.26 -29.50 -41.09
C ASP A 406 -62.84 -28.13 -40.70
N GLY A 407 -63.43 -27.45 -41.67
CA GLY A 407 -63.70 -26.00 -41.61
C GLY A 407 -65.09 -25.58 -41.12
N ALA A 408 -65.22 -24.31 -40.74
CA ALA A 408 -66.39 -23.46 -40.97
C ALA A 408 -66.14 -22.00 -40.55
N ARG A 409 -65.89 -21.15 -41.55
CA ARG A 409 -66.50 -19.83 -41.82
C ARG A 409 -67.23 -19.09 -40.68
N ALA A 410 -66.74 -17.90 -40.30
CA ALA A 410 -67.46 -16.60 -40.30
C ALA A 410 -66.62 -15.50 -39.61
N THR A 411 -66.09 -14.52 -40.35
CA THR A 411 -66.63 -13.15 -40.54
C THR A 411 -66.30 -12.15 -39.42
N SER A 412 -65.39 -11.22 -39.77
CA SER A 412 -65.22 -9.82 -39.32
C SER A 412 -65.65 -9.39 -37.91
N THR A 413 -64.76 -8.67 -37.21
CA THR A 413 -64.90 -7.20 -37.09
C THR A 413 -63.64 -6.55 -36.53
N SER A 414 -63.32 -5.42 -37.15
CA SER A 414 -62.37 -4.38 -36.75
C SER A 414 -62.73 -3.72 -35.42
N GLY A 415 -61.71 -3.32 -34.65
CA GLY A 415 -61.87 -2.46 -33.48
C GLY A 415 -60.57 -1.70 -33.15
N THR A 416 -60.50 -0.49 -33.69
CA THR A 416 -59.43 0.50 -33.58
C THR A 416 -59.36 1.16 -32.19
N ALA A 417 -58.21 1.78 -31.92
CA ALA A 417 -57.92 2.90 -31.00
C ALA A 417 -57.34 2.51 -29.62
N SER A 418 -56.06 2.80 -29.32
CA SER A 418 -55.42 4.12 -29.09
C SER A 418 -55.97 4.74 -27.80
N THR A 419 -55.21 4.97 -26.72
CA THR A 419 -54.26 6.08 -26.59
C THR A 419 -53.68 6.16 -25.15
N THR A 420 -52.47 6.73 -25.06
CA THR A 420 -51.99 7.73 -24.06
C THR A 420 -51.62 7.39 -22.61
N THR A 421 -50.30 7.47 -22.37
CA THR A 421 -49.56 8.37 -21.43
C THR A 421 -50.05 8.55 -19.99
N SER A 422 -49.16 8.30 -19.02
CA SER A 422 -48.29 9.34 -18.43
C SER A 422 -47.58 8.84 -17.16
N ALA A 423 -46.33 9.28 -17.05
CA ALA A 423 -45.47 9.16 -15.88
C ALA A 423 -45.99 9.95 -14.67
N LYS A 424 -45.60 9.54 -13.45
CA LYS A 424 -45.10 10.48 -12.44
C LYS A 424 -44.28 9.80 -11.35
N ALA A 425 -43.08 10.34 -11.15
CA ALA A 425 -42.21 10.14 -10.01
C ALA A 425 -42.83 10.68 -8.70
N THR A 426 -42.39 10.18 -7.54
CA THR A 426 -42.38 10.95 -6.29
C THR A 426 -41.22 10.52 -5.39
N THR A 427 -40.39 11.51 -5.08
CA THR A 427 -39.39 11.58 -4.01
C THR A 427 -40.04 11.82 -2.66
N THR A 428 -39.46 11.29 -1.56
CA THR A 428 -39.61 11.93 -0.25
C THR A 428 -38.40 11.73 0.67
N LYS A 429 -38.15 12.78 1.45
CA LYS A 429 -36.98 13.13 2.26
C LYS A 429 -37.01 12.58 3.70
N SER A 430 -35.79 12.36 4.22
CA SER A 430 -35.22 12.78 5.52
C SER A 430 -35.96 12.55 6.85
N LYS A 431 -35.22 12.01 7.83
CA LYS A 431 -35.14 12.60 9.19
C LYS A 431 -33.88 12.17 9.96
N ALA A 432 -33.22 13.16 10.56
CA ALA A 432 -32.14 13.03 11.53
C ALA A 432 -32.68 12.92 12.96
N THR A 433 -31.96 12.23 13.86
CA THR A 433 -31.97 12.51 15.31
C THR A 433 -30.62 12.15 15.95
N SER A 434 -30.29 12.87 17.00
CA SER A 434 -28.99 13.07 17.65
C SER A 434 -28.83 12.37 19.02
N LYS A 435 -27.56 12.26 19.46
CA LYS A 435 -27.02 12.25 20.86
C LYS A 435 -27.26 11.02 21.76
N SER A 436 -26.14 10.45 22.27
CA SER A 436 -25.81 10.47 23.71
C SER A 436 -24.38 9.96 23.99
N THR A 437 -23.65 10.73 24.77
CA THR A 437 -22.41 10.44 25.49
C THR A 437 -22.62 9.48 26.67
N THR A 438 -21.66 8.62 26.98
CA THR A 438 -21.30 8.28 28.38
C THR A 438 -19.84 7.90 28.50
N LYS A 439 -19.20 8.57 29.46
CA LYS A 439 -17.83 8.46 29.95
C LYS A 439 -17.89 7.56 31.19
N ALA A 440 -16.98 6.58 31.30
CA ALA A 440 -16.71 5.88 32.56
C ALA A 440 -15.21 5.62 32.67
N SER A 441 -14.67 5.95 33.83
CA SER A 441 -13.25 5.92 34.18
C SER A 441 -12.93 4.77 35.14
N ALA A 442 -11.64 4.44 35.17
CA ALA A 442 -10.88 3.88 36.28
C ALA A 442 -11.09 2.39 36.65
N ALA A 443 -10.02 1.61 36.52
CA ALA A 443 -9.43 0.90 37.66
C ALA A 443 -8.02 0.39 37.31
N SER A 444 -7.05 0.94 38.02
CA SER A 444 -5.70 0.43 38.24
C SER A 444 -5.70 -0.92 38.93
N THR A 445 -4.77 -1.82 38.62
CA THR A 445 -4.24 -2.78 39.58
C THR A 445 -2.77 -3.05 39.29
N GLU A 446 -1.94 -2.56 40.21
CA GLU A 446 -0.54 -2.94 40.38
C GLU A 446 -0.42 -4.42 40.73
N ALA A 447 0.53 -5.13 40.13
CA ALA A 447 1.09 -6.35 40.69
C ALA A 447 2.61 -6.33 40.55
N ASN A 448 3.21 -6.03 41.68
CA ASN A 448 4.63 -6.08 42.01
C ASN A 448 5.10 -7.54 41.99
N ALA A 449 6.19 -7.86 41.28
CA ALA A 449 6.97 -9.07 41.54
C ALA A 449 8.45 -8.87 41.18
N THR A 450 9.26 -9.13 42.20
CA THR A 450 10.68 -8.83 42.37
C THR A 450 11.54 -10.01 41.90
N VAL A 451 12.63 -9.69 41.19
CA VAL A 451 13.97 -10.32 41.20
C VAL A 451 14.06 -11.85 41.03
N GLN A 452 14.75 -12.26 39.96
CA GLN A 452 15.85 -13.21 40.12
C GLN A 452 16.96 -12.95 39.08
N GLN A 453 18.11 -12.51 39.59
CA GLN A 453 19.40 -12.60 38.92
C GLN A 453 19.74 -14.06 38.73
N ASP A 454 20.25 -14.42 37.55
CA ASP A 454 21.28 -15.45 37.49
C ASP A 454 22.36 -15.04 36.49
N ALA A 455 23.60 -15.19 36.95
CA ALA A 455 24.81 -14.80 36.27
C ALA A 455 25.39 -16.03 35.57
N ALA A 456 25.81 -15.87 34.30
CA ALA A 456 26.76 -16.79 33.70
C ALA A 456 27.71 -16.03 32.78
N ALA A 457 28.96 -15.97 33.22
CA ALA A 457 30.12 -15.53 32.48
C ALA A 457 30.46 -16.52 31.36
N ALA A 458 30.96 -16.04 30.21
CA ALA A 458 32.02 -16.70 29.44
C ALA A 458 32.55 -15.81 28.29
N THR A 459 33.74 -15.26 28.53
CA THR A 459 34.94 -15.39 27.69
C THR A 459 35.01 -14.68 26.32
N SER A 460 35.87 -13.67 26.32
CA SER A 460 36.61 -13.08 25.21
C SER A 460 37.50 -14.07 24.44
N THR A 461 37.54 -13.96 23.11
CA THR A 461 38.74 -14.26 22.32
C THR A 461 38.95 -13.21 21.24
N VAL A 462 40.08 -12.53 21.36
CA VAL A 462 40.72 -11.70 20.34
C VAL A 462 41.49 -12.63 19.39
N SER A 463 41.40 -12.41 18.09
CA SER A 463 42.40 -12.87 17.13
C SER A 463 42.66 -11.77 16.10
N ALA A 464 43.90 -11.33 16.07
CA ALA A 464 44.46 -10.47 15.04
C ALA A 464 44.71 -11.26 13.74
N ALA A 465 44.50 -10.60 12.61
CA ALA A 465 45.26 -10.69 11.37
C ALA A 465 44.96 -9.45 10.53
#